data_AF-A0A9X7E0G7-F1
#
_entry.id   AF-A0A9X7E0G7-F1
#
_cell.length_a   1.000
_cell.length_b   1.000
_cell.length_c   1.000
_cell.angle_alpha   90.00
_cell.angle_beta   90.00
_cell.angle_gamma   90.00
#
_symmetry.space_group_name_H-M   'P 1'
#
loop_
_entity.id
_entity.type
_entity.pdbx_description
1 polymer ?
#
loop_
_entity_poly.entity_id
_entity_poly.type
_entity_poly.pdbx_seq_one_letter_code
_entity_poly.pdbx_strand_id
1 'polypeptide(L)' 'MNKLKGKIALVTGASRGIGRSIALHLAQAGALVVVHYSKRKEEAESVVDKIK' A
#
# COMPACT_ATOMS: atom_id res chain seq x y z
N MET A 1 -2.58 -1.12 19.10
CA MET A 1 -2.03 0.26 18.97
C MET A 1 -1.50 0.41 17.54
N ASN A 2 -2.00 1.39 16.77
CA ASN A 2 -1.61 1.58 15.36
C ASN A 2 -0.22 2.21 15.29
N LYS A 3 0.81 1.35 15.24
CA LYS A 3 2.24 1.72 15.35
C LYS A 3 2.68 2.76 14.33
N LEU A 4 2.00 2.83 13.17
CA LEU A 4 2.33 3.75 12.07
C LEU A 4 1.29 4.86 11.87
N LYS A 5 0.37 5.06 12.83
CA LYS A 5 -0.63 6.14 12.74
C LYS A 5 0.05 7.50 12.52
N GLY A 6 -0.41 8.22 11.51
CA GLY A 6 0.11 9.54 11.14
C GLY A 6 1.45 9.52 10.38
N LYS A 7 1.97 8.33 10.03
CA LYS A 7 3.12 8.19 9.14
C LYS A 7 2.67 8.00 7.69
N ILE A 8 3.50 8.44 6.75
CA ILE A 8 3.31 8.21 5.31
C ILE A 8 4.34 7.18 4.86
N ALA A 9 3.91 6.19 4.08
CA ALA A 9 4.78 5.17 3.52
C ALA A 9 4.63 5.07 1.99
N LEU A 10 5.71 5.30 1.25
CA LEU A 10 5.78 5.07 -0.18
C LEU A 10 6.26 3.64 -0.46
N VAL A 11 5.44 2.85 -1.15
CA VAL A 11 5.80 1.48 -1.54
C VAL A 11 5.90 1.39 -3.05
N THR A 12 7.10 1.10 -3.56
CA THR A 12 7.36 0.89 -4.99
C THR A 12 7.06 -0.55 -5.39
N GLY A 13 6.59 -0.75 -6.63
CA GLY A 13 6.19 -2.09 -7.09
C GLY A 13 4.98 -2.66 -6.34
N ALA A 14 4.15 -1.79 -5.76
CA ALA A 14 3.09 -2.17 -4.82
C ALA A 14 1.89 -2.85 -5.47
N SER A 15 1.81 -2.93 -6.80
CA SER A 15 0.67 -3.51 -7.49
C SER A 15 0.58 -5.04 -7.43
N ARG A 16 1.66 -5.76 -7.04
CA ARG A 16 1.60 -7.24 -6.89
C ARG A 16 2.61 -7.79 -5.89
N GLY A 17 2.52 -9.10 -5.65
CA GLY A 17 3.52 -9.87 -4.91
C GLY A 17 3.82 -9.29 -3.52
N ILE A 18 5.11 -9.22 -3.19
CA ILE A 18 5.57 -8.73 -1.88
C ILE A 18 5.21 -7.26 -1.68
N GLY A 19 5.36 -6.40 -2.69
CA GLY A 19 5.03 -4.97 -2.60
C GLY A 19 3.57 -4.75 -2.22
N ARG A 20 2.65 -5.53 -2.79
CA ARG A 20 1.23 -5.52 -2.39
C ARG A 20 1.04 -5.93 -0.93
N SER A 21 1.68 -7.01 -0.50
CA SER A 21 1.57 -7.47 0.90
C SER A 21 2.08 -6.42 1.88
N ILE A 22 3.21 -5.77 1.56
CA ILE A 22 3.78 -4.69 2.38
C ILE A 22 2.80 -3.51 2.46
N ALA A 23 2.25 -3.06 1.33
CA ALA A 23 1.30 -1.94 1.31
C ALA A 23 0.08 -2.21 2.20
N LEU A 24 -0.49 -3.41 2.13
CA LEU A 24 -1.64 -3.82 2.95
C LEU A 24 -1.30 -3.85 4.45
N HIS A 25 -0.16 -4.43 4.84
CA HIS A 25 0.23 -4.49 6.24
C HIS A 25 0.57 -3.11 6.82
N LEU A 26 1.19 -2.22 6.04
CA LEU A 26 1.47 -0.85 6.48
C LEU A 26 0.18 -0.05 6.69
N ALA A 27 -0.80 -0.22 5.79
CA ALA A 27 -2.13 0.35 5.94
C ALA A 27 -2.84 -0.16 7.21
N GLN A 28 -2.85 -1.49 7.43
CA GLN A 28 -3.40 -2.09 8.65
C GLN A 28 -2.71 -1.56 9.93
N ALA A 29 -1.42 -1.26 9.87
CA ALA A 29 -0.67 -0.64 10.97
C ALA A 29 -0.97 0.86 11.16
N GLY A 30 -1.81 1.46 10.31
CA GLY A 30 -2.31 2.83 10.39
C GLY A 30 -1.55 3.87 9.57
N ALA A 31 -0.65 3.45 8.68
CA ALA A 31 0.05 4.38 7.79
C ALA A 31 -0.85 4.89 6.66
N LEU A 32 -0.60 6.12 6.20
CA LEU A 32 -1.05 6.57 4.89
C LEU A 32 -0.12 5.99 3.82
N VAL A 33 -0.63 5.12 2.97
CA VAL A 33 0.20 4.36 2.02
C VAL A 33 0.07 4.95 0.61
N VAL A 34 1.22 5.25 -0.01
CA VAL A 34 1.32 5.62 -1.43
C VAL A 34 1.72 4.38 -2.23
N VAL A 35 0.84 3.93 -3.11
CA VAL A 35 1.01 2.74 -3.96
C VAL A 35 1.64 3.16 -5.29
N HIS A 36 2.94 2.91 -5.46
CA HIS A 36 3.64 3.20 -6.71
C HIS A 36 3.74 1.95 -7.60
N TYR A 37 3.43 2.14 -8.89
CA TYR A 37 3.45 1.11 -9.93
C TYR A 37 4.06 1.66 -11.22
N SER A 38 4.53 0.77 -12.12
CA SER A 38 5.12 1.17 -13.41
C SER A 38 4.21 0.86 -14.61
N LYS A 39 3.63 -0.36 -14.70
CA LYS A 39 2.85 -0.80 -15.88
C LYS A 39 1.45 -1.34 -15.58
N ARG A 40 1.17 -1.62 -14.31
CA ARG A 40 0.00 -2.38 -13.85
C ARG A 40 -0.90 -1.49 -13.01
N LYS A 41 -1.69 -0.67 -13.69
CA LYS A 41 -2.55 0.35 -13.09
C LYS A 41 -3.74 -0.30 -12.37
N GLU A 42 -4.45 -1.20 -13.04
CA GLU A 42 -5.64 -1.87 -12.50
C GLU A 42 -5.32 -2.65 -11.22
N GLU A 43 -4.19 -3.37 -11.18
CA GLU A 43 -3.78 -4.08 -9.98
C GLU A 43 -3.33 -3.14 -8.86
N ALA A 44 -2.78 -1.97 -9.19
CA ALA A 44 -2.47 -0.94 -8.20
C ALA A 44 -3.74 -0.32 -7.61
N GLU A 45 -4.73 -0.02 -8.45
CA GLU A 45 -6.05 0.48 -8.03
C GLU A 45 -6.76 -0.53 -7.12
N SER A 46 -6.71 -1.83 -7.47
CA SER A 46 -7.22 -2.90 -6.60
C SER A 46 -6.55 -2.94 -5.22
N VAL A 47 -5.27 -2.58 -5.12
CA VAL A 47 -4.58 -2.44 -3.82
C VAL A 47 -5.09 -1.24 -3.05
N VAL A 48 -5.29 -0.09 -3.71
CA VAL A 48 -5.85 1.12 -3.08
C VAL A 48 -7.25 0.84 -2.55
N ASP A 49 -8.10 0.15 -3.31
CA ASP A 49 -9.46 -0.20 -2.87
C ASP A 49 -9.49 -1.12 -1.66
N LYS A 50 -8.46 -1.96 -1.47
CA LYS A 50 -8.31 -2.82 -0.29
C LYS A 50 -7.79 -2.07 0.96
N ILE A 51 -7.26 -0.86 0.79
CA ILE A 51 -6.64 -0.05 1.85
C ILE A 51 -7.60 1.03 2.39
N LYS A 52 -8.68 1.33 1.64
CA LYS A 52 -9.71 2.30 2.04
C LYS A 52 -10.36 1.97 3.39
#